data_AF-A0AAU7Z374-F1
#
_entry.id   AF-A0AAU7Z374-F1
#
_cell.length_a   1.000
_cell.length_b   1.000
_cell.length_c   1.000
_cell.angle_alpha   90.00
_cell.angle_beta   90.00
_cell.angle_gamma   90.00
#
_symmetry.space_group_name_H-M   'P 1'
#
loop_
_entity.id
_entity.type
_entity.pdbx_description
1 polymer ?
#
loop_
_entity_poly.entity_id
_entity_poly.type
_entity_poly.pdbx_seq_one_letter_code
_entity_poly.pdbx_strand_id
1 'polypeptide(L)'
;MKKTELQDHLYALEERLLHPDREADRTALIPFFAEEYREFCTSGRVFNRQQVIDVLLTSAARHATIHHFYIAQLAENIVLATYRATTSVAVSHRSSLWIFRDNRWQLVFHQGTIAS
;
A
#
# COMPACT_ATOMS: atom_id res chain seq x y z
N MET A 1 -8.71 -18.23 2.98
CA MET A 1 -9.58 -17.37 2.16
C MET A 1 -9.52 -17.83 0.72
N LYS A 2 -10.62 -17.72 -0.02
CA LYS A 2 -10.58 -17.88 -1.48
C LYS A 2 -9.75 -16.76 -2.09
N LYS A 3 -9.16 -16.98 -3.26
CA LYS A 3 -8.32 -15.98 -3.94
C LYS A 3 -9.03 -14.63 -4.12
N THR A 4 -10.31 -14.63 -4.49
CA THR A 4 -11.12 -13.41 -4.65
C THR A 4 -11.29 -12.65 -3.34
N GLU A 5 -11.61 -13.35 -2.25
CA GLU A 5 -11.73 -12.74 -0.91
C GLU A 5 -10.41 -12.12 -0.46
N LEU A 6 -9.28 -12.78 -0.77
CA LEU A 6 -7.94 -12.26 -0.48
C LEU A 6 -7.61 -11.02 -1.30
N GLN A 7 -7.97 -11.02 -2.57
CA GLN A 7 -7.80 -9.86 -3.44
C GLN A 7 -8.60 -8.67 -2.92
N ASP A 8 -9.88 -8.87 -2.59
CA ASP A 8 -10.75 -7.81 -2.07
C ASP A 8 -10.26 -7.28 -0.72
N HIS A 9 -9.78 -8.18 0.15
CA HIS A 9 -9.21 -7.79 1.43
C HIS A 9 -7.95 -6.92 1.26
N LEU A 10 -6.99 -7.35 0.43
CA LEU A 10 -5.77 -6.58 0.18
C LEU A 10 -6.06 -5.27 -0.57
N TYR A 11 -7.03 -5.26 -1.48
CA TYR A 11 -7.52 -4.03 -2.11
C TYR A 11 -8.02 -3.03 -1.06
N ALA A 12 -8.80 -3.49 -0.09
CA ALA A 12 -9.29 -2.63 0.98
C ALA A 12 -8.15 -2.05 1.84
N LEU A 13 -7.09 -2.82 2.12
CA LEU A 13 -5.91 -2.31 2.84
C LEU A 13 -5.17 -1.25 2.02
N GLU A 14 -5.00 -1.47 0.73
CA GLU A 14 -4.35 -0.53 -0.20
C GLU A 14 -5.16 0.77 -0.35
N GLU A 15 -6.48 0.69 -0.45
CA GLU A 15 -7.36 1.86 -0.48
C GLU A 15 -7.24 2.69 0.81
N ARG A 16 -7.18 2.03 1.97
CA ARG A 16 -6.98 2.70 3.27
C ARG A 16 -5.62 3.40 3.34
N LEU A 17 -4.56 2.77 2.82
CA LEU A 17 -3.23 3.39 2.73
C LEU A 17 -3.16 4.51 1.70
N LEU A 18 -3.92 4.42 0.60
CA LEU A 18 -4.01 5.46 -0.42
C LEU A 18 -4.78 6.69 0.05
N HIS A 19 -5.74 6.48 0.96
CA HIS A 19 -6.64 7.49 1.50
C HIS A 19 -6.60 7.55 3.04
N PRO A 20 -5.44 7.85 3.65
CA PRO A 20 -5.32 7.91 5.10
C PRO A 20 -6.19 9.00 5.73
N ASP A 21 -6.62 10.00 4.96
CA ASP A 21 -7.56 11.05 5.37
C ASP A 21 -8.98 10.54 5.65
N ARG A 22 -9.34 9.34 5.18
CA ARG A 22 -10.65 8.72 5.45
C ARG A 22 -10.70 7.95 6.77
N GLU A 23 -9.56 7.72 7.41
CA GLU A 23 -9.51 7.08 8.73
C GLU A 23 -9.94 8.07 9.82
N ALA A 24 -10.77 7.61 10.75
CA ALA A 24 -11.10 8.39 11.95
C ALA A 24 -9.84 8.63 12.83
N ASP A 25 -8.96 7.65 12.88
CA ASP A 25 -7.64 7.73 13.51
C ASP A 25 -6.58 7.13 12.58
N ARG A 26 -5.70 7.97 12.05
CA ARG A 26 -4.64 7.57 11.13
C ARG A 26 -3.63 6.62 11.77
N THR A 27 -3.50 6.62 13.09
CA THR A 27 -2.58 5.72 13.80
C THR A 27 -3.00 4.25 13.64
N ALA A 28 -4.26 3.99 13.31
CA ALA A 28 -4.76 2.65 13.00
C ALA A 28 -4.10 2.01 11.75
N LEU A 29 -3.45 2.80 10.90
CA LEU A 29 -2.71 2.32 9.73
C LEU A 29 -1.25 1.93 10.06
N ILE A 30 -0.70 2.40 11.18
CA ILE A 30 0.68 2.12 11.59
C ILE A 30 0.99 0.61 11.65
N PRO A 31 0.08 -0.26 12.16
CA PRO A 31 0.30 -1.71 12.19
C PRO A 31 0.40 -2.37 10.82
N PHE A 32 0.01 -1.69 9.73
CA PHE A 32 0.16 -2.19 8.37
C PHE A 32 1.60 -2.12 7.90
N PHE A 33 2.46 -1.28 8.48
CA PHE A 33 3.85 -1.21 8.07
C PHE A 33 4.70 -2.15 8.92
N ALA A 34 5.30 -3.14 8.26
CA ALA A 34 6.30 -4.03 8.83
C ALA A 34 7.50 -3.23 9.36
N GLU A 35 8.20 -3.76 10.36
CA GLU A 35 9.41 -3.14 10.95
C GLU A 35 10.47 -2.85 9.87
N GLU A 36 10.65 -3.81 8.97
CA GLU A 36 11.57 -3.78 7.84
C GLU A 36 11.05 -3.03 6.60
N TYR A 37 9.95 -2.28 6.72
CA TYR A 37 9.30 -1.61 5.58
C TYR A 37 10.26 -0.70 4.78
N ARG A 38 10.18 -0.83 3.46
CA ARG A 38 10.86 0.02 2.49
C ARG A 38 9.92 0.47 1.38
N GLU A 39 10.08 1.71 0.94
CA GLU A 39 9.34 2.23 -0.19
C GLU A 39 10.23 2.93 -1.20
N PHE A 40 9.99 2.65 -2.48
CA PHE A 40 10.56 3.40 -3.61
C PHE A 40 9.49 4.30 -4.19
N CYS A 41 9.58 5.60 -3.88
CA CYS A 41 8.62 6.59 -4.37
C CYS A 41 8.89 6.91 -5.85
N THR A 42 7.87 7.45 -6.52
CA THR A 42 7.99 7.93 -7.92
C THR A 42 9.04 9.02 -8.12
N SER A 43 9.46 9.70 -7.04
CA SER A 43 10.54 10.69 -7.04
C SER A 43 11.94 10.08 -7.01
N GLY A 44 12.08 8.76 -6.88
CA GLY A 44 13.35 8.06 -6.68
C GLY A 44 13.86 8.08 -5.24
N ARG A 45 13.16 8.76 -4.32
CA ARG A 45 13.48 8.71 -2.88
C ARG A 45 13.10 7.35 -2.31
N VAL A 46 13.96 6.85 -1.42
CA VAL A 46 13.70 5.64 -0.63
C VAL A 46 13.21 6.04 0.76
N PHE A 47 12.07 5.51 1.16
CA PHE A 47 11.46 5.73 2.47
C PHE A 47 11.59 4.49 3.34
N ASN A 48 11.85 4.71 4.63
CA ASN A 48 11.75 3.68 5.65
C ASN A 48 10.39 3.76 6.38
N ARG A 49 10.15 2.80 7.27
CA ARG A 49 8.92 2.75 8.09
C ARG A 49 8.57 4.06 8.79
N GLN A 50 9.53 4.68 9.51
CA GLN A 50 9.24 5.89 10.26
C GLN A 50 8.90 7.07 9.32
N GLN A 51 9.66 7.23 8.24
CA GLN A 51 9.45 8.29 7.27
C GLN A 51 8.09 8.19 6.58
N VAL A 52 7.64 6.98 6.21
CA VAL A 52 6.30 6.81 5.61
C VAL A 52 5.20 7.09 6.64
N ILE A 53 5.39 6.71 7.91
CA ILE A 53 4.44 7.00 8.98
C ILE A 53 4.32 8.52 9.19
N ASP A 54 5.45 9.24 9.27
CA ASP A 54 5.46 10.69 9.47
C ASP A 54 4.69 11.41 8.33
N VAL A 55 4.87 10.96 7.08
CA VAL A 55 4.13 11.46 5.93
C VAL A 55 2.64 11.08 6.01
N LEU A 56 2.32 9.84 6.35
CA LEU A 56 0.94 9.35 6.45
C LEU A 56 0.14 10.13 7.50
N LEU A 57 0.74 10.41 8.66
CA LEU A 57 0.07 11.13 9.74
C LEU A 57 -0.21 12.60 9.38
N THR A 58 0.57 13.18 8.45
CA THR A 58 0.47 14.60 8.09
C THR A 58 -0.06 14.84 6.67
N SER A 59 -0.31 13.80 5.88
CA SER A 59 -0.69 13.95 4.47
C SER A 59 -2.03 14.66 4.30
N ALA A 60 -2.11 15.57 3.34
CA ALA A 60 -3.36 16.15 2.90
C ALA A 60 -4.21 15.12 2.15
N ALA A 61 -5.53 15.30 2.22
CA ALA A 61 -6.47 14.56 1.39
C ALA A 61 -6.11 14.75 -0.09
N ARG A 62 -6.18 13.66 -0.86
CA ARG A 62 -5.94 13.70 -2.31
C ARG A 62 -6.93 12.81 -3.04
N HIS A 63 -7.38 13.27 -4.20
CA HIS A 63 -8.11 12.40 -5.11
C HIS A 63 -7.14 11.40 -5.74
N ALA A 64 -7.44 10.13 -5.51
CA ALA A 64 -6.72 9.02 -6.10
C ALA A 64 -7.70 7.87 -6.38
N THR A 65 -7.35 7.01 -7.32
CA THR A 65 -8.17 5.85 -7.69
C THR A 65 -7.27 4.68 -8.07
N ILE A 66 -7.55 3.51 -7.50
CA ILE A 66 -6.91 2.26 -7.88
C ILE A 66 -7.65 1.66 -9.10
N HIS A 67 -6.87 1.19 -10.06
CA HIS A 67 -7.34 0.48 -11.24
C HIS A 67 -6.58 -0.83 -11.40
N HIS A 68 -7.25 -1.84 -11.99
CA HIS A 68 -6.63 -3.09 -12.40
C HIS A 68 -5.83 -3.76 -11.26
N PHE A 69 -6.49 -3.99 -10.13
CA PHE A 69 -5.87 -4.57 -8.96
C PHE A 69 -5.76 -6.09 -9.10
N TYR A 70 -4.54 -6.60 -9.05
CA TYR A 70 -4.26 -8.03 -9.18
C TYR A 70 -3.34 -8.49 -8.05
N ILE A 71 -3.51 -9.75 -7.62
CA ILE A 71 -2.65 -10.39 -6.65
C ILE A 71 -1.98 -11.65 -7.22
N ALA A 72 -0.72 -11.84 -6.82
CA ALA A 72 0.02 -13.08 -6.96
C ALA A 72 0.43 -13.58 -5.57
N GLN A 73 -0.12 -14.72 -5.15
CA GLN A 73 0.27 -15.35 -3.90
C GLN A 73 1.60 -16.10 -4.12
N LEU A 74 2.65 -15.67 -3.42
CA LEU A 74 4.00 -16.20 -3.56
C LEU A 74 4.29 -17.33 -2.55
N ALA A 75 3.62 -17.26 -1.41
CA ALA A 75 3.61 -18.28 -0.37
C ALA A 75 2.27 -18.22 0.39
N GLU A 76 2.03 -19.15 1.33
CA GLU A 76 0.80 -19.16 2.14
C GLU A 76 0.51 -17.79 2.79
N ASN A 77 1.55 -17.13 3.27
CA ASN A 77 1.48 -15.86 3.99
C ASN A 77 2.12 -14.68 3.23
N ILE A 78 2.47 -14.80 1.95
CA ILE A 78 3.15 -13.73 1.19
C ILE A 78 2.38 -13.47 -0.11
N VAL A 79 2.02 -12.22 -0.34
CA VAL A 79 1.27 -11.79 -1.53
C VAL A 79 1.92 -10.56 -2.15
N LEU A 80 2.16 -10.63 -3.46
CA LEU A 80 2.45 -9.46 -4.28
C LEU A 80 1.13 -8.90 -4.81
N ALA A 81 0.85 -7.63 -4.52
CA ALA A 81 -0.22 -6.87 -5.15
C ALA A 81 0.36 -5.92 -6.20
N THR A 82 -0.24 -5.87 -7.37
CA THR A 82 0.14 -4.95 -8.45
C THR A 82 -1.09 -4.25 -8.98
N TYR A 83 -0.99 -2.95 -9.22
CA TYR A 83 -2.11 -2.14 -9.67
C TYR A 83 -1.65 -0.84 -10.33
N ARG A 84 -2.59 -0.10 -10.92
CA ARG A 84 -2.36 1.25 -11.42
C ARG A 84 -3.09 2.23 -10.51
N ALA A 85 -2.43 3.33 -10.16
CA ALA A 85 -3.06 4.41 -9.40
C ALA A 85 -3.08 5.69 -10.24
N THR A 86 -4.24 6.32 -10.30
CA THR A 86 -4.40 7.65 -10.88
C THR A 86 -4.52 8.66 -9.74
N THR A 87 -3.75 9.73 -9.79
CA THR A 87 -3.88 10.89 -8.88
C THR A 87 -4.09 12.14 -9.73
N SER A 88 -4.38 13.29 -9.10
CA SER A 88 -4.45 14.58 -9.80
C SER A 88 -3.13 15.01 -10.46
N VAL A 89 -2.00 14.43 -10.04
CA VAL A 89 -0.67 14.86 -10.48
C VAL A 89 -0.07 13.87 -11.49
N ALA A 90 -0.28 12.58 -11.29
CA ALA A 90 0.33 11.54 -12.11
C ALA A 90 -0.45 10.23 -12.07
N VAL A 91 -0.21 9.42 -13.10
CA VAL A 91 -0.54 8.00 -13.14
C VAL A 91 0.71 7.20 -12.79
N SER A 92 0.58 6.17 -11.96
CA SER A 92 1.69 5.28 -11.63
C SER A 92 1.29 3.81 -11.65
N HIS A 93 2.25 2.95 -12.02
CA HIS A 93 2.22 1.53 -11.70
C HIS A 93 2.72 1.34 -10.28
N ARG A 94 1.99 0.53 -9.50
CA ARG A 94 2.31 0.26 -8.10
C ARG A 94 2.49 -1.22 -7.84
N SER A 95 3.37 -1.52 -6.90
CA SER A 95 3.66 -2.88 -6.46
C SER A 95 3.86 -2.89 -4.95
N SER A 96 3.24 -3.85 -4.29
CA SER A 96 3.23 -3.99 -2.83
C SER A 96 3.47 -5.43 -2.44
N LEU A 97 4.38 -5.65 -1.49
CA LEU A 97 4.62 -6.97 -0.90
C LEU A 97 4.02 -7.03 0.49
N TRP A 98 2.96 -7.82 0.62
CA TRP A 98 2.22 -8.06 1.86
C TRP A 98 2.62 -9.38 2.48
N ILE A 99 2.87 -9.38 3.79
CA ILE A 99 3.15 -10.58 4.59
C ILE A 99 2.11 -10.69 5.72
N PHE A 100 1.51 -11.86 5.87
CA PHE A 100 0.63 -12.18 7.00
C PHE A 100 1.47 -12.72 8.16
N ARG A 101 1.54 -11.96 9.25
CA ARG A 101 2.19 -12.36 10.51
C ARG A 101 1.53 -11.64 11.68
N ASP A 102 1.62 -12.21 12.88
CA ASP A 102 0.96 -11.67 14.08
C ASP A 102 -0.56 -11.45 13.87
N ASN A 103 -1.19 -12.38 13.15
CA ASN A 103 -2.61 -12.35 12.81
C ASN A 103 -3.06 -11.10 12.04
N ARG A 104 -2.16 -10.46 11.28
CA ARG A 104 -2.47 -9.30 10.43
C ARG A 104 -1.60 -9.24 9.18
N TRP A 105 -2.10 -8.58 8.14
CA TRP A 105 -1.29 -8.26 6.96
C TRP A 105 -0.41 -7.04 7.22
N GLN A 106 0.86 -7.17 6.85
CA GLN A 106 1.87 -6.13 6.99
C GLN A 106 2.57 -5.93 5.64
N LEU A 107 2.58 -4.70 5.17
CA LEU A 107 3.31 -4.24 4.01
C LEU A 107 4.80 -4.16 4.35
N VAL A 108 5.61 -4.90 3.62
CA VAL A 108 7.07 -4.97 3.77
C VAL A 108 7.79 -4.15 2.71
N PHE A 109 7.18 -4.04 1.52
CA PHE A 109 7.75 -3.25 0.44
C PHE A 109 6.65 -2.58 -0.38
N HIS A 110 6.89 -1.34 -0.80
CA HIS A 110 6.05 -0.64 -1.76
C HIS A 110 6.91 0.05 -2.83
N GLN A 111 6.41 0.10 -4.06
CA GLN A 111 7.01 0.88 -5.12
C GLN A 111 5.95 1.54 -5.98
N GLY A 112 6.20 2.79 -6.36
CA GLY A 112 5.46 3.50 -7.40
C GLY A 112 6.39 3.96 -8.52
N THR A 113 6.06 3.62 -9.77
CA THR A 113 6.78 4.07 -10.98
C THR A 113 5.81 4.85 -11.86
N ILE A 114 6.20 6.02 -12.36
CA ILE A 114 5.35 6.83 -13.25
C ILE A 114 5.02 6.02 -14.51
N ALA A 115 3.74 5.96 -14.86
CA ALA A 115 3.29 5.43 -16.14
C ALA A 115 3.38 6.56 -17.16
N SER A 116 4.49 6.60 -17.91
CA SER A 116 4.72 7.52 -19.03
C SER A 116 3.92 7.12 -20.26
#